data_AF-A0A3D3DSS6-F1
#
_entry.id   AF-A0A3D3DSS6-F1
#
_cell.length_a   1.000
_cell.length_b   1.000
_cell.length_c   1.000
_cell.angle_alpha   90.00
_cell.angle_beta   90.00
_cell.angle_gamma   90.00
#
_symmetry.space_group_name_H-M   'P 1'
#
loop_
_entity.id
_entity.type
_entity.pdbx_description
1 polymer ?
#
loop_
_entity_poly.entity_id
_entity_poly.type
_entity_poly.pdbx_seq_one_letter_code
_entity_poly.pdbx_strand_id
1 'polypeptide(L)'
;FYRSLGMRPLHVRREIEAYIADRLQESLYREALHLIDQGVATVAEIDAAVTGGPGLRWAFMGTFLAWHLGGGPGGMRHTIEQFGPALELPWSHMKAPELTDELKERIVDGCEVESGARAFDEMERRRDRCLAEIQKVLQKHWYPPEEDGWPPMATD
;
A
#
# COMPACT_ATOMS: atom_id res chain seq x y z
N PHE A 1 -8.81 20.95 -14.84
CA PHE A 1 -7.42 20.90 -15.34
C PHE A 1 -6.81 19.50 -15.22
N TYR A 2 -6.44 18.97 -14.04
CA TYR A 2 -5.72 17.68 -13.94
C TYR A 2 -6.36 16.48 -14.69
N ARG A 3 -7.69 16.34 -14.66
CA ARG A 3 -8.39 15.31 -15.43
C ARG A 3 -8.17 15.42 -16.95
N SER A 4 -8.08 16.63 -17.50
CA SER A 4 -7.82 16.82 -18.93
C SER A 4 -6.38 16.44 -19.33
N LEU A 5 -5.49 16.24 -18.36
CA LEU A 5 -4.15 15.70 -18.57
C LEU A 5 -4.08 14.17 -18.34
N GLY A 6 -5.22 13.50 -18.14
CA GLY A 6 -5.28 12.07 -17.84
C GLY A 6 -4.98 11.71 -16.39
N MET A 7 -4.83 12.69 -15.49
CA MET A 7 -4.63 12.44 -14.06
C MET A 7 -5.96 12.12 -13.37
N ARG A 8 -5.86 11.40 -12.25
CA ARG A 8 -6.99 11.01 -11.41
C ARG A 8 -6.93 11.76 -10.07
N PRO A 9 -7.39 13.02 -9.99
CA PRO A 9 -7.29 13.80 -8.76
C PRO A 9 -8.28 13.31 -7.69
N LEU A 10 -7.95 13.60 -6.43
CA LEU A 10 -8.81 13.43 -5.26
C LEU A 10 -9.03 14.78 -4.58
N HIS A 11 -10.20 14.98 -3.98
CA HIS A 11 -10.48 16.14 -3.13
C HIS A 11 -10.18 15.80 -1.66
N VAL A 12 -9.10 16.38 -1.13
CA VAL A 12 -8.80 16.36 0.31
C VAL A 12 -9.73 17.35 1.01
N ARG A 13 -10.77 16.83 1.68
CA ARG A 13 -11.84 17.65 2.29
C ARG A 13 -11.37 18.56 3.43
N ARG A 14 -10.30 18.17 4.10
CA ARG A 14 -9.69 18.90 5.21
C ARG A 14 -8.19 18.78 5.09
N GLU A 15 -7.51 19.90 5.20
CA GLU A 15 -6.06 19.91 5.27
C GLU A 15 -5.58 19.11 6.49
N ILE A 16 -4.64 18.20 6.22
CA ILE A 16 -3.97 17.36 7.21
C ILE A 16 -2.50 17.27 6.81
N GLU A 17 -1.63 17.10 7.79
CA GLU A 17 -0.22 16.82 7.55
C GLU A 17 -0.06 15.48 6.81
N ALA A 18 0.86 15.48 5.84
CA ALA A 18 1.25 14.32 5.02
C ALA A 18 0.12 13.73 4.14
N TYR A 19 -0.87 14.53 3.73
CA TYR A 19 -1.94 14.11 2.81
C TYR A 19 -2.59 12.75 3.17
N ILE A 20 -3.28 12.09 2.23
CA ILE A 20 -3.95 10.81 2.51
C ILE A 20 -3.03 9.62 2.22
N ALA A 21 -2.39 9.63 1.04
CA ALA A 21 -1.56 8.50 0.58
C ALA A 21 -0.33 8.29 1.46
N ASP A 22 0.42 9.36 1.79
CA ASP A 22 1.65 9.22 2.56
C ASP A 22 1.36 8.73 3.99
N ARG A 23 0.24 9.14 4.60
CA ARG A 23 -0.18 8.61 5.92
C ARG A 23 -0.46 7.11 5.89
N LEU A 24 -1.08 6.60 4.82
CA LEU A 24 -1.35 5.17 4.68
C LEU A 24 -0.05 4.39 4.46
N GLN A 25 0.85 4.92 3.62
CA GLN A 25 2.17 4.33 3.39
C GLN A 25 3.01 4.33 4.67
N GLU A 26 3.03 5.44 5.40
CA GLU A 26 3.75 5.56 6.66
C GLU A 26 3.22 4.60 7.72
N SER A 27 1.90 4.39 7.78
CA SER A 27 1.31 3.42 8.72
C SER A 27 1.82 2.01 8.48
N LEU A 28 1.93 1.60 7.21
CA LEU A 28 2.52 0.31 6.84
C LEU A 28 4.02 0.24 7.18
N TYR A 29 4.75 1.32 6.89
CA TYR A 29 6.18 1.42 7.18
C TYR A 29 6.47 1.30 8.68
N ARG A 30 5.68 1.98 9.53
CA ARG A 30 5.83 1.91 10.99
C ARG A 30 5.67 0.50 11.52
N GLU A 31 4.71 -0.25 11.01
CA GLU A 31 4.52 -1.65 11.40
C GLU A 31 5.68 -2.54 10.90
N ALA A 32 6.12 -2.34 9.66
CA ALA A 32 7.29 -3.04 9.13
C ALA A 32 8.54 -2.84 9.99
N LEU A 33 8.77 -1.62 10.50
CA LEU A 33 9.87 -1.32 11.42
C LEU A 33 9.77 -2.16 12.71
N HIS A 34 8.59 -2.31 13.29
CA HIS A 34 8.41 -3.15 14.50
C HIS A 34 8.70 -4.62 14.21
N LEU A 35 8.20 -5.15 13.10
CA LEU A 35 8.43 -6.55 12.72
C LEU A 35 9.92 -6.84 12.51
N ILE A 36 10.67 -5.88 11.95
CA ILE A 36 12.12 -5.98 11.80
C ILE A 36 12.79 -5.88 13.17
N ASP A 37 12.50 -4.83 13.94
CA ASP A 37 13.09 -4.57 15.26
C ASP A 37 12.95 -5.78 16.19
N GLN A 38 11.76 -6.36 16.24
CA GLN A 38 11.44 -7.53 17.07
C GLN A 38 11.97 -8.86 16.51
N GLY A 39 12.61 -8.85 15.33
CA GLY A 39 13.14 -10.06 14.70
C GLY A 39 12.07 -11.02 14.18
N VAL A 40 10.84 -10.52 13.96
CA VAL A 40 9.73 -11.29 13.41
C VAL A 40 9.90 -11.51 11.90
N ALA A 41 10.49 -10.54 11.20
CA ALA A 41 10.76 -10.63 9.77
C ALA A 41 12.02 -9.85 9.37
N THR A 42 12.62 -10.23 8.25
CA THR A 42 13.65 -9.48 7.54
C THR A 42 13.02 -8.50 6.54
N VAL A 43 13.80 -7.53 6.04
CA VAL A 43 13.35 -6.59 4.99
C VAL A 43 12.78 -7.33 3.78
N ALA A 44 13.49 -8.33 3.27
CA ALA A 44 13.05 -9.11 2.11
C ALA A 44 11.75 -9.90 2.37
N GLU A 45 11.53 -10.37 3.60
CA GLU A 45 10.28 -11.04 3.97
C GLU A 45 9.10 -10.07 4.06
N ILE A 46 9.33 -8.85 4.55
CA ILE A 46 8.32 -7.78 4.54
C ILE A 46 7.95 -7.43 3.09
N ASP A 47 8.94 -7.19 2.24
CA ASP A 47 8.72 -6.83 0.84
C ASP A 47 8.04 -7.98 0.06
N ALA A 48 8.40 -9.23 0.33
CA ALA A 48 7.72 -10.40 -0.22
C ALA A 48 6.27 -10.54 0.29
N ALA A 49 6.01 -10.28 1.57
CA ALA A 49 4.67 -10.33 2.14
C ALA A 49 3.75 -9.28 1.50
N VAL A 50 4.27 -8.08 1.23
CA VAL A 50 3.53 -7.02 0.55
C VAL A 50 3.32 -7.36 -0.93
N THR A 51 4.41 -7.59 -1.67
CA THR A 51 4.36 -7.76 -3.13
C THR A 51 3.75 -9.09 -3.58
N GLY A 52 3.89 -10.16 -2.78
CA GLY A 52 3.28 -11.46 -3.02
C GLY A 52 1.87 -11.62 -2.40
N GLY A 53 1.50 -10.72 -1.49
CA GLY A 53 0.21 -10.74 -0.81
C GLY A 53 -0.73 -9.62 -1.28
N PRO A 54 -1.06 -8.64 -0.41
CA PRO A 54 -2.07 -7.64 -0.73
C PRO A 54 -1.63 -6.63 -1.80
N GLY A 55 -0.33 -6.43 -2.03
CA GLY A 55 0.22 -5.49 -3.01
C GLY A 55 -0.22 -5.78 -4.45
N LEU A 56 -0.38 -7.06 -4.82
CA LEU A 56 -0.88 -7.45 -6.16
C LEU A 56 -2.24 -6.83 -6.47
N ARG A 57 -3.14 -6.81 -5.49
CA ARG A 57 -4.49 -6.26 -5.66
C ARG A 57 -4.57 -4.77 -5.41
N TRP A 58 -3.66 -4.18 -4.62
CA TRP A 58 -3.67 -2.74 -4.31
C TRP A 58 -3.50 -1.85 -5.54
N ALA A 59 -2.94 -2.36 -6.63
CA ALA A 59 -2.85 -1.64 -7.90
C ALA A 59 -4.22 -1.23 -8.47
N PHE A 60 -5.30 -1.94 -8.15
CA PHE A 60 -6.64 -1.70 -8.70
C PHE A 60 -7.78 -1.81 -7.69
N MET A 61 -7.51 -2.34 -6.50
CA MET A 61 -8.45 -2.45 -5.39
C MET A 61 -7.86 -1.82 -4.12
N GLY A 62 -8.37 -0.64 -3.77
CA GLY A 62 -8.05 -0.01 -2.49
C GLY A 62 -8.59 -0.81 -1.29
N THR A 63 -8.11 -0.48 -0.09
CA THR A 63 -8.36 -1.20 1.17
C THR A 63 -9.82 -1.61 1.36
N PHE A 64 -10.77 -0.67 1.30
CA PHE A 64 -12.17 -0.96 1.61
C PHE A 64 -12.85 -1.85 0.57
N LEU A 65 -12.55 -1.72 -0.72
CA LEU A 65 -13.13 -2.60 -1.73
C LEU A 65 -12.57 -4.03 -1.60
N ALA A 66 -11.28 -4.13 -1.28
CA ALA A 66 -10.61 -5.37 -0.95
C ALA A 66 -11.26 -6.10 0.24
N TRP A 67 -11.59 -5.36 1.31
CA TRP A 67 -12.29 -5.90 2.48
C TRP A 67 -13.77 -6.17 2.23
N HIS A 68 -14.42 -5.37 1.37
CA HIS A 68 -15.81 -5.59 0.96
C HIS A 68 -15.96 -6.93 0.24
N LEU A 69 -15.08 -7.23 -0.73
CA LEU A 69 -15.09 -8.55 -1.39
C LEU A 69 -14.71 -9.69 -0.43
N GLY A 70 -13.86 -9.42 0.56
CA GLY A 70 -13.53 -10.38 1.62
C GLY A 70 -14.74 -10.85 2.44
N GLY A 71 -15.79 -10.02 2.54
CA GLY A 71 -17.07 -10.37 3.17
C GLY A 71 -18.00 -11.20 2.30
N GLY A 72 -17.60 -11.54 1.07
CA GLY A 72 -18.42 -12.28 0.11
C GLY A 72 -19.69 -11.52 -0.29
N PRO A 73 -20.81 -12.21 -0.60
CA PRO A 73 -22.07 -11.56 -0.99
C PRO A 73 -22.65 -10.59 0.07
N GLY A 74 -22.28 -10.74 1.34
CA GLY A 74 -22.67 -9.82 2.41
C GLY A 74 -21.87 -8.52 2.44
N GLY A 75 -20.79 -8.44 1.66
CA GLY A 75 -19.95 -7.26 1.52
C GLY A 75 -19.31 -6.80 2.84
N MET A 76 -19.01 -5.51 2.90
CA MET A 76 -18.40 -4.88 4.08
C MET A 76 -19.22 -5.04 5.37
N ARG A 77 -20.56 -5.19 5.27
CA ARG A 77 -21.40 -5.41 6.47
C ARG A 77 -21.02 -6.72 7.16
N HIS A 78 -20.93 -7.79 6.39
CA HIS A 78 -20.50 -9.09 6.88
C HIS A 78 -19.04 -9.07 7.36
N THR A 79 -18.15 -8.36 6.65
CA THR A 79 -16.76 -8.16 7.08
C THR A 79 -16.67 -7.51 8.47
N ILE A 80 -17.46 -6.45 8.72
CA ILE A 80 -17.47 -5.74 10.01
C ILE A 80 -18.04 -6.64 11.12
N GLU A 81 -19.12 -7.38 10.86
CA GLU A 81 -19.70 -8.31 11.83
C GLU A 81 -18.70 -9.40 12.24
N GLN A 82 -17.92 -9.91 11.29
CA GLN A 82 -16.95 -10.98 11.53
C GLN A 82 -15.64 -10.48 12.14
N PHE A 83 -15.05 -9.41 11.60
CA PHE A 83 -13.69 -8.97 11.92
C PHE A 83 -13.63 -7.67 12.72
N GLY A 84 -14.75 -6.96 12.90
CA GLY A 84 -14.83 -5.76 13.75
C GLY A 84 -14.25 -5.97 15.15
N PRO A 85 -14.54 -7.08 15.85
CA PRO A 85 -13.94 -7.37 17.16
C PRO A 85 -12.41 -7.49 17.16
N ALA A 86 -11.79 -7.83 16.02
CA ALA A 86 -10.34 -7.95 15.91
C ALA A 86 -9.62 -6.59 15.94
N LEU A 87 -10.33 -5.47 15.73
CA LEU A 87 -9.74 -4.12 15.82
C LEU A 87 -9.27 -3.77 17.23
N GLU A 88 -9.80 -4.42 18.26
CA GLU A 88 -9.37 -4.26 19.66
C GLU A 88 -8.10 -5.05 19.98
N LEU A 89 -7.66 -5.93 19.07
CA LEU A 89 -6.45 -6.71 19.27
C LEU A 89 -5.22 -5.86 18.94
N PRO A 90 -4.14 -5.93 19.76
CA PRO A 90 -2.95 -5.10 19.58
C PRO A 90 -2.02 -5.69 18.50
N TRP A 91 -2.54 -5.90 17.28
CA TRP A 91 -1.79 -6.56 16.20
C TRP A 91 -0.86 -5.63 15.43
N SER A 92 -1.09 -4.32 15.47
CA SER A 92 -0.32 -3.35 14.68
C SER A 92 -0.01 -2.08 15.46
N HIS A 93 1.08 -1.42 15.08
CA HIS A 93 1.66 -0.32 15.83
C HIS A 93 1.64 0.98 15.02
N MET A 94 0.88 1.97 15.51
CA MET A 94 0.78 3.28 14.85
C MET A 94 1.92 4.23 15.19
N LYS A 95 2.70 3.96 16.25
CA LYS A 95 3.91 4.71 16.60
C LYS A 95 5.11 3.87 16.17
N ALA A 96 6.07 4.47 15.45
CA ALA A 96 7.32 3.78 15.10
C ALA A 96 8.11 3.33 16.35
N PRO A 97 8.91 2.26 16.25
CA PRO A 97 9.92 1.98 17.27
C PRO A 97 10.98 3.09 17.27
N GLU A 98 11.82 3.12 18.30
CA GLU A 98 13.01 3.97 18.27
C GLU A 98 13.94 3.48 17.15
N LEU A 99 14.40 4.39 16.29
CA LEU A 99 15.42 4.06 15.29
C LEU A 99 16.78 3.98 15.98
N THR A 100 17.00 2.87 16.68
CA THR A 100 18.31 2.50 17.24
C THR A 100 19.31 2.28 16.11
N ASP A 101 20.60 2.37 16.41
CA ASP A 101 21.63 2.11 15.40
C ASP A 101 21.56 0.66 14.91
N GLU A 102 21.23 -0.29 15.78
CA GLU A 102 20.99 -1.69 15.39
C GLU A 102 19.83 -1.84 14.39
N LEU A 103 18.68 -1.19 14.63
CA LEU A 103 17.55 -1.26 13.70
C LEU A 103 17.90 -0.61 12.35
N LYS A 104 18.61 0.52 12.35
CA LYS A 104 19.08 1.16 11.12
C LYS A 104 19.97 0.22 10.30
N GLU A 105 20.98 -0.38 10.92
CA GLU A 105 21.88 -1.32 10.25
C GLU A 105 21.09 -2.52 9.69
N ARG A 106 20.15 -3.09 10.45
CA ARG A 106 19.31 -4.20 9.96
C ARG A 106 18.48 -3.84 8.73
N ILE A 107 17.99 -2.61 8.65
CA ILE A 107 17.24 -2.13 7.48
C ILE A 107 18.19 -1.93 6.30
N VAL A 108 19.34 -1.28 6.53
CA VAL A 108 20.35 -1.02 5.50
C VAL A 108 20.86 -2.34 4.92
N ASP A 109 21.34 -3.25 5.77
CA ASP A 109 21.81 -4.59 5.38
C ASP A 109 20.71 -5.36 4.64
N GLY A 110 19.47 -5.29 5.12
CA GLY A 110 18.33 -5.92 4.48
C GLY A 110 18.10 -5.41 3.05
N CYS A 111 18.16 -4.10 2.84
CA CYS A 111 18.06 -3.48 1.52
C CYS A 111 19.27 -3.79 0.62
N GLU A 112 20.48 -3.88 1.17
CA GLU A 112 21.68 -4.26 0.41
C GLU A 112 21.63 -5.73 -0.02
N VAL A 113 21.22 -6.64 0.87
CA VAL A 113 20.99 -8.05 0.55
C VAL A 113 19.90 -8.20 -0.50
N GLU A 114 18.77 -7.50 -0.31
CA GLU A 114 17.67 -7.55 -1.25
C GLU A 114 18.05 -6.98 -2.60
N SER A 115 18.70 -5.82 -2.69
CA SER A 115 19.16 -5.26 -3.97
C SER A 115 20.20 -6.15 -4.65
N GLY A 116 21.07 -6.80 -3.88
CA GLY A 116 22.12 -7.69 -4.37
C GLY A 116 23.06 -6.98 -5.34
N ALA A 117 23.51 -7.66 -6.39
CA ALA A 117 24.43 -7.08 -7.39
C ALA A 117 23.75 -6.17 -8.44
N ARG A 118 22.45 -5.84 -8.27
CA ARG A 118 21.69 -5.10 -9.29
C ARG A 118 22.02 -3.60 -9.23
N ALA A 119 22.28 -3.02 -10.39
CA ALA A 119 22.50 -1.59 -10.50
C ALA A 119 21.20 -0.81 -10.22
N PHE A 120 21.31 0.31 -9.50
CA PHE A 120 20.18 1.15 -9.12
C PHE A 120 19.34 1.59 -10.32
N ASP A 121 20.00 2.08 -11.37
CA ASP A 121 19.37 2.58 -12.59
C ASP A 121 18.63 1.47 -13.36
N GLU A 122 19.12 0.22 -13.26
CA GLU A 122 18.44 -0.94 -13.81
C GLU A 122 17.17 -1.29 -13.03
N MET A 123 17.23 -1.25 -11.70
CA MET A 123 16.06 -1.46 -10.83
C MET A 123 15.00 -0.40 -11.08
N GLU A 124 15.40 0.86 -11.22
CA GLU A 124 14.50 1.97 -11.55
C GLU A 124 13.80 1.76 -12.89
N ARG A 125 14.56 1.46 -13.96
CA ARG A 125 13.99 1.17 -15.27
C ARG A 125 13.06 -0.04 -15.26
N ARG A 126 13.35 -1.06 -14.46
CA ARG A 126 12.48 -2.23 -14.30
C ARG A 126 11.18 -1.86 -13.58
N ARG A 127 11.26 -1.13 -12.47
CA ARG A 127 10.08 -0.61 -11.74
C ARG A 127 9.16 0.16 -12.69
N ASP A 128 9.70 1.12 -13.43
CA ASP A 128 8.90 1.99 -14.30
C ASP A 128 8.24 1.21 -15.44
N ARG A 129 8.95 0.24 -16.02
CA ARG A 129 8.35 -0.68 -17.00
C ARG A 129 7.22 -1.50 -16.40
N CYS A 130 7.41 -2.07 -15.21
CA CYS A 130 6.35 -2.82 -14.53
C CYS A 130 5.12 -1.95 -14.26
N LEU A 131 5.31 -0.72 -13.80
CA LEU A 131 4.22 0.23 -13.57
C LEU A 131 3.46 0.54 -14.86
N ALA A 132 4.16 0.77 -15.96
CA ALA A 132 3.54 1.01 -17.27
C ALA A 132 2.73 -0.21 -17.76
N GLU A 133 3.25 -1.43 -17.60
CA GLU A 133 2.54 -2.65 -17.98
C GLU A 133 1.33 -2.91 -17.08
N ILE A 134 1.43 -2.67 -15.77
CA ILE A 134 0.28 -2.72 -14.86
C ILE A 134 -0.81 -1.78 -15.34
N GLN A 135 -0.48 -0.52 -15.67
CA GLN A 135 -1.49 0.43 -16.18
C GLN A 135 -2.20 -0.09 -17.44
N LYS A 136 -1.49 -0.72 -18.38
CA LYS A 136 -2.08 -1.33 -19.57
C LYS A 136 -3.00 -2.50 -19.23
N VAL A 137 -2.58 -3.36 -18.30
CA VAL A 137 -3.40 -4.49 -17.82
C VAL A 137 -4.69 -3.98 -17.18
N LEU A 138 -4.60 -2.93 -16.34
CA LEU A 138 -5.77 -2.34 -15.70
C LEU A 138 -6.72 -1.70 -16.71
N GLN A 139 -6.20 -0.97 -17.71
CA GLN A 139 -7.03 -0.43 -18.80
C GLN A 139 -7.80 -1.51 -19.57
N LYS A 140 -7.23 -2.72 -19.67
CA LYS A 140 -7.82 -3.83 -20.42
C LYS A 140 -8.80 -4.66 -19.60
N HIS A 141 -8.52 -4.87 -18.31
CA HIS A 141 -9.20 -5.88 -17.49
C HIS A 141 -9.98 -5.30 -16.32
N TRP A 142 -9.66 -4.09 -15.88
CA TRP A 142 -10.43 -3.41 -14.85
C TRP A 142 -11.57 -2.61 -15.47
N TYR A 143 -12.45 -2.10 -14.62
CA TYR A 143 -13.54 -1.23 -15.03
C TYR A 143 -13.00 0.04 -15.71
N PRO A 144 -13.73 0.64 -16.66
CA PRO A 144 -13.37 1.93 -17.24
C PRO A 144 -13.39 3.03 -16.16
N PRO A 145 -12.69 4.18 -16.39
CA PRO A 145 -12.57 5.25 -15.39
C PRO A 145 -13.88 5.80 -14.81
N GLU A 146 -14.99 5.69 -15.54
CA GLU A 146 -16.33 6.12 -15.10
C GLU A 146 -17.05 5.07 -14.22
N GLU A 147 -16.58 3.82 -14.22
CA GLU A 147 -17.21 2.68 -13.55
C GLU A 147 -16.31 2.01 -12.50
N ASP A 148 -15.02 2.40 -12.43
CA ASP A 148 -14.04 1.78 -11.53
C ASP A 148 -14.11 2.22 -10.07
N GLY A 149 -15.15 2.99 -9.73
CA GLY A 149 -15.40 3.46 -8.38
C GLY A 149 -14.51 4.62 -7.94
N TRP A 150 -13.77 5.25 -8.85
CA TRP A 150 -13.06 6.49 -8.51
C TRP A 150 -14.03 7.55 -8.04
N PRO A 151 -13.75 8.26 -6.93
CA PRO A 151 -14.66 9.26 -6.45
C PRO A 151 -14.78 10.42 -7.46
N PRO A 152 -15.99 10.96 -7.67
CA PRO A 152 -16.14 12.20 -8.41
C PRO A 152 -15.40 13.33 -7.67
N MET A 153 -14.84 14.26 -8.42
CA MET A 153 -14.43 15.54 -7.84
C MET A 153 -15.71 16.24 -7.42
N ALA A 154 -15.78 16.70 -6.17
CA ALA A 154 -16.87 17.55 -5.75
C ALA A 154 -16.90 18.77 -6.70
N THR A 155 -18.06 19.01 -7.29
CA THR A 155 -18.36 20.32 -7.88
C THR A 155 -18.77 21.19 -6.70
N ASP A 156 -17.89 22.10 -6.29
CA ASP A 156 -18.28 23.19 -5.39
C ASP A 156 -19.36 24.06 -6.04
#